data_AF-A0ABD0NAH4-F1
#
_entry.id   AF-A0ABD0NAH4-F1
#
_cell.length_a   1.000
_cell.length_b   1.000
_cell.length_c   1.000
_cell.angle_alpha   90.00
_cell.angle_beta   90.00
_cell.angle_gamma   90.00
#
_symmetry.space_group_name_H-M   'P 1'
#
loop_
_entity.id
_entity.type
_entity.pdbx_description
1 polymer ?
#
loop_
_entity_poly.entity_id
_entity_poly.type
_entity_poly.pdbx_seq_one_letter_code
_entity_poly.pdbx_strand_id
1 'polypeptide(L)' 'EKALLVNKFELSIRTEATHGLILWSGKGVERSDYIALAIVDGRVQMTYDLGSKPVVLRSSVRVNTNRWIRIKAS' A
#
# COMPACT_ATOMS: atom_id res chain seq x y z
N GLU A 1 -16.07 22.37 11.38
CA GLU A 1 -15.89 20.91 11.42
C GLU A 1 -14.75 20.54 10.46
N LYS A 2 -13.57 20.15 10.95
CA LYS A 2 -12.49 19.70 10.06
C LYS A 2 -12.84 18.27 9.64
N ALA A 3 -13.17 18.06 8.37
CA ALA A 3 -13.25 16.71 7.83
C ALA A 3 -11.95 15.97 8.17
N LEU A 4 -12.05 14.81 8.81
CA LEU A 4 -10.92 13.90 8.92
C LEU A 4 -10.56 13.48 7.49
N LEU A 5 -9.49 14.06 6.96
CA LEU A 5 -8.94 13.63 5.68
C LEU A 5 -8.37 12.23 5.88
N VAL A 6 -9.12 11.22 5.46
CA VAL A 6 -8.70 9.82 5.48
C VAL A 6 -8.20 9.46 4.09
N ASN A 7 -7.01 8.86 4.02
CA ASN A 7 -6.50 8.31 2.78
C ASN A 7 -7.29 7.04 2.43
N LYS A 8 -7.95 7.04 1.25
CA LYS A 8 -8.67 5.86 0.74
C LYS A 8 -8.12 5.51 -0.63
N PHE A 9 -7.59 4.30 -0.77
CA PHE A 9 -7.08 3.77 -2.03
C PHE A 9 -7.94 2.59 -2.46
N GLU A 10 -8.35 2.63 -3.72
CA GLU A 10 -9.08 1.56 -4.37
C GLU A 10 -8.54 1.35 -5.78
N LEU A 11 -8.06 0.13 -6.04
CA LEU A 11 -7.48 -0.21 -7.33
C LEU A 11 -7.65 -1.70 -7.62
N SER A 12 -7.56 -2.08 -8.90
CA SER A 12 -7.57 -3.47 -9.34
C SER A 12 -6.22 -3.81 -9.96
N ILE A 13 -5.63 -4.94 -9.56
CA ILE A 13 -4.38 -5.45 -10.14
C ILE A 13 -4.55 -6.88 -10.64
N ARG A 14 -3.70 -7.28 -11.59
CA ARG A 14 -3.46 -8.67 -11.97
C ARG A 14 -1.95 -8.87 -12.10
N THR A 15 -1.40 -9.83 -11.37
CA THR A 15 0.05 -10.07 -11.34
C THR A 15 0.38 -11.49 -10.89
N GLU A 16 1.57 -11.95 -11.25
CA GLU A 16 2.23 -13.17 -10.74
C GLU A 16 3.50 -12.82 -9.93
N ALA A 17 3.88 -11.54 -9.88
CA ALA A 17 5.06 -11.08 -9.17
C ALA A 17 4.93 -11.31 -7.67
N THR A 18 5.99 -11.85 -7.06
CA THR A 18 6.07 -12.06 -5.60
C THR A 18 6.43 -10.77 -4.86
N HIS A 19 7.07 -9.82 -5.57
CA HIS A 19 7.48 -8.51 -5.06
C HIS A 19 7.20 -7.42 -6.10
N GLY A 20 6.79 -6.24 -5.67
CA GLY A 20 6.63 -5.09 -6.56
C GLY A 20 5.93 -3.90 -5.92
N LEU A 21 6.29 -2.68 -6.33
CA LEU A 21 5.62 -1.46 -5.90
C LEU A 21 4.32 -1.27 -6.70
N ILE A 22 3.22 -0.97 -6.00
CA ILE A 22 1.92 -0.65 -6.62
C ILE A 22 1.70 0.86 -6.63
N LEU A 23 1.85 1.49 -5.48
CA LEU A 23 1.62 2.92 -5.28
C LEU A 23 2.61 3.45 -4.26
N TRP A 24 3.08 4.66 -4.48
CA TRP A 24 3.84 5.43 -3.51
C TRP A 24 3.40 6.89 -3.57
N SER A 25 3.23 7.52 -2.41
CA SER A 25 3.00 8.94 -2.27
C SER A 25 3.76 9.43 -1.05
N GLY A 26 4.63 10.43 -1.23
CA GLY A 26 5.45 11.01 -0.17
C GLY A 26 6.16 12.27 -0.66
N LYS A 27 6.93 12.91 0.23
CA LYS A 27 7.62 14.18 -0.06
C LYS A 27 9.15 14.00 -0.13
N GLY A 28 9.70 13.95 -1.34
CA GLY A 28 11.16 14.02 -1.53
C GLY A 28 11.91 12.75 -1.12
N VAL A 29 13.24 12.87 -1.00
CA VAL A 29 14.20 11.75 -0.85
C VAL A 29 14.59 11.47 0.60
N GLU A 30 14.39 12.42 1.50
CA GLU A 30 14.61 12.24 2.94
C GLU A 30 13.38 11.63 3.59
N ARG A 31 13.53 10.99 4.77
CA ARG A 31 12.43 10.38 5.54
C ARG A 31 11.33 11.40 5.84
N SER A 32 10.42 11.56 4.89
CA SER A 32 9.24 12.39 4.96
C SER A 32 8.02 11.50 5.15
N ASP A 33 6.90 12.12 5.51
CA ASP A 33 5.60 11.45 5.47
C ASP A 33 5.39 10.74 4.13
N TYR A 34 5.08 9.45 4.20
CA TYR A 34 4.79 8.66 3.02
C TYR A 34 3.73 7.60 3.28
N ILE A 35 3.10 7.16 2.21
CA ILE A 35 2.28 5.96 2.15
C ILE A 35 2.63 5.16 0.90
N ALA A 36 2.72 3.85 1.05
CA ALA A 36 3.04 2.93 -0.02
C ALA A 36 2.15 1.69 0.03
N LEU A 37 1.74 1.22 -1.14
CA LEU A 37 1.18 -0.10 -1.36
C LEU A 37 2.16 -0.91 -2.19
N ALA A 38 2.51 -2.10 -1.72
CA ALA A 38 3.43 -3.00 -2.40
C ALA A 38 2.98 -4.44 -2.27
N ILE A 39 3.50 -5.30 -3.13
CA ILE A 39 3.42 -6.75 -3.01
C ILE A 39 4.71 -7.20 -2.31
N VAL A 40 4.56 -7.94 -1.23
CA VAL A 40 5.66 -8.53 -0.45
C VAL A 40 5.30 -9.98 -0.11
N ASP A 41 6.13 -10.93 -0.53
CA ASP A 41 5.86 -12.38 -0.61
C ASP A 41 4.46 -12.72 -1.13
N GLY A 42 4.05 -12.07 -2.22
CA GLY A 42 2.78 -12.29 -2.89
C GLY A 42 1.55 -11.75 -2.14
N ARG A 43 1.72 -10.96 -1.08
CA ARG A 43 0.64 -10.34 -0.30
C ARG A 43 0.70 -8.82 -0.42
N VAL A 44 -0.43 -8.14 -0.30
CA VAL A 44 -0.45 -6.67 -0.27
C VAL A 44 0.07 -6.21 1.08
N GLN A 45 1.01 -5.28 1.06
CA GLN A 45 1.53 -4.57 2.21
C GLN A 45 1.26 -3.08 2.04
N MET A 46 0.58 -2.49 3.02
CA MET A 46 0.49 -1.04 3.17
C MET A 46 1.51 -0.61 4.21
N THR A 47 2.37 0.34 3.84
CA THR A 47 3.32 0.94 4.77
C THR A 47 3.13 2.46 4.76
N TYR A 48 3.06 3.07 5.93
CA TYR A 48 3.05 4.53 6.05
C TYR A 48 3.92 4.99 7.21
N ASP A 49 4.59 6.12 7.04
CA ASP A 49 5.31 6.83 8.10
C ASP A 49 4.81 8.27 8.10
N LEU A 50 4.57 8.82 9.28
CA LEU A 50 4.11 10.21 9.49
C LEU A 50 5.10 11.00 10.38
N GLY A 51 6.39 10.64 10.29
CA GLY A 51 7.48 11.33 10.98
C GLY A 51 7.89 10.72 12.32
N SER A 52 7.42 9.51 12.65
CA SER A 52 7.80 8.84 13.91
C SER A 52 8.45 7.49 13.63
N LYS A 53 7.65 6.52 13.20
CA LYS A 53 8.08 5.21 12.73
C LYS A 53 7.09 4.68 11.69
N PRO A 54 7.57 3.87 10.74
CA PRO A 54 6.68 3.24 9.78
C PRO A 54 5.76 2.22 10.46
N VAL A 55 4.48 2.26 10.09
CA VAL A 55 3.49 1.22 10.39
C VAL A 55 3.33 0.33 9.17
N VAL A 56 3.28 -0.98 9.38
CA VAL A 56 3.12 -1.99 8.33
C VAL A 56 1.82 -2.77 8.56
N LEU A 57 0.95 -2.77 7.56
CA LEU A 57 -0.25 -3.60 7.49
C LEU A 57 -0.10 -4.58 6.33
N ARG A 58 -0.53 -5.83 6.51
CA ARG A 58 -0.39 -6.88 5.49
C ARG A 58 -1.69 -7.65 5.31
N SER A 59 -2.04 -7.95 4.06
CA SER A 59 -3.21 -8.76 3.75
C SER A 59 -3.03 -10.22 4.17
N SER A 60 -4.10 -10.83 4.69
CA SER A 60 -4.15 -12.25 5.04
C SER A 60 -4.29 -13.18 3.83
N VAL A 61 -4.48 -12.63 2.62
CA VAL A 61 -4.57 -13.38 1.35
C VAL A 61 -3.45 -13.00 0.38
N ARG A 62 -3.11 -13.92 -0.53
CA ARG A 62 -2.17 -13.69 -1.64
C ARG A 62 -2.87 -13.04 -2.83
N VAL A 63 -2.13 -12.24 -3.60
CA VAL A 63 -2.62 -11.51 -4.78
C VAL A 63 -1.89 -11.86 -6.08
N ASN A 64 -0.81 -12.64 -6.01
CA ASN A 64 -0.02 -13.05 -7.16
C ASN A 64 -0.60 -14.27 -7.90
N THR A 65 -1.91 -14.25 -8.16
CA THR A 65 -2.67 -15.40 -8.69
C THR A 65 -2.95 -15.32 -10.19
N ASN A 66 -2.42 -14.31 -10.88
CA ASN A 66 -2.75 -13.97 -12.26
C ASN A 66 -4.26 -13.73 -12.53
N ARG A 67 -5.02 -13.40 -11.48
CA ARG A 67 -6.43 -12.99 -11.58
C ARG A 67 -6.56 -11.53 -11.17
N TRP A 68 -7.58 -10.87 -11.70
CA TRP A 68 -7.94 -9.52 -11.25
C TRP A 68 -8.40 -9.56 -9.79
N ILE A 69 -7.76 -8.76 -8.95
CA ILE A 69 -8.09 -8.61 -7.53
C ILE A 69 -8.27 -7.13 -7.24
N ARG A 70 -9.36 -6.81 -6.55
CA ARG A 70 -9.66 -5.47 -6.04
C ARG A 70 -9.01 -5.29 -4.67
N ILE A 71 -8.20 -4.27 -4.53
CA ILE A 71 -7.54 -3.87 -3.28
C ILE A 71 -8.26 -2.62 -2.76
N LYS A 72 -8.63 -2.66 -1.48
CA LYS A 72 -9.14 -1.51 -0.72
C LYS A 72 -8.21 -1.28 0.47
N ALA A 73 -7.69 -0.06 0.61
CA ALA A 73 -6.84 0.33 1.73
C ALA A 73 -7.33 1.67 2.29
N SER A 74 -7.50 1.76 3.60
CA SER A 74 -8.04 2.90 4.34
C SER A 74 -7.54 2.93 5.77
#